data_AF-A0A382XLJ0-F1
#
_entry.id   AF-A0A382XLJ0-F1
#
_cell.length_a   1.000
_cell.length_b   1.000
_cell.length_c   1.000
_cell.angle_alpha   90.00
_cell.angle_beta   90.00
_cell.angle_gamma   90.00
#
_symmetry.space_group_name_H-M   'P 1'
#
loop_
_entity.id
_entity.type
_entity.pdbx_description
1 polymer ?
#
loop_
_entity_poly.entity_id
_entity_poly.type
_entity_poly.pdbx_seq_one_letter_code
_entity_poly.pdbx_strand_id
1 'polypeptide(L)' 'GTNPAKIRDAYEQTTNYPGVTSVYTYSPKDHFGAQPAGVALLTIKDGKQTLYQGK' A
#
# COMPACT_ATOMS: atom_id res chain seq x y z
N GLY A 1 6.98 -21.71 -6.09
CA GLY A 1 7.94 -22.17 -7.12
C GLY A 1 8.93 -21.07 -7.43
N THR A 2 10.01 -21.34 -8.16
CA THR A 2 11.15 -20.40 -8.37
C THR A 2 11.18 -19.73 -9.74
N ASN A 3 10.19 -19.93 -10.61
CA ASN A 3 10.10 -19.26 -11.90
C ASN A 3 9.66 -17.80 -11.71
N PRO A 4 10.48 -16.78 -12.05
CA PRO A 4 10.15 -15.38 -11.81
C PRO A 4 8.92 -14.87 -12.56
N ALA A 5 8.69 -15.35 -13.79
CA ALA A 5 7.52 -14.95 -14.57
C ALA A 5 6.23 -15.43 -13.90
N LYS A 6 6.18 -16.70 -13.49
CA LYS A 6 5.01 -17.26 -12.80
C LYS A 6 4.74 -16.58 -11.44
N ILE A 7 5.79 -16.16 -10.74
CA ILE A 7 5.64 -15.40 -9.49
C ILE A 7 5.02 -14.03 -9.77
N ARG A 8 5.52 -13.31 -10.77
CA ARG A 8 4.96 -12.01 -11.18
C ARG A 8 3.48 -12.15 -11.56
N ASP A 9 3.18 -13.09 -12.45
CA ASP A 9 1.81 -13.30 -12.94
C ASP A 9 0.83 -13.60 -11.79
N ALA A 10 1.29 -14.30 -10.75
CA ALA A 10 0.49 -14.56 -9.55
C ALA A 10 0.32 -13.31 -8.66
N TYR A 11 1.38 -12.51 -8.47
CA TYR A 11 1.30 -11.29 -7.69
C TYR A 11 0.40 -10.24 -8.35
N GLU A 12 0.49 -10.06 -9.67
CA GLU A 12 -0.32 -9.10 -10.44
C GLU A 12 -1.82 -9.46 -10.49
N GLN A 13 -2.22 -10.63 -10.02
CA GLN A 13 -3.62 -11.01 -9.83
C GLN A 13 -4.16 -10.68 -8.42
N THR A 14 -3.31 -10.18 -7.52
CA THR A 14 -3.69 -9.85 -6.15
C THR A 14 -4.53 -8.58 -6.14
N THR A 15 -5.72 -8.67 -5.57
CA THR A 15 -6.66 -7.55 -5.43
C THR A 15 -7.13 -7.45 -3.98
N ASN A 16 -7.31 -6.22 -3.49
CA ASN A 16 -7.84 -5.93 -2.15
C ASN A 16 -7.11 -6.66 -0.99
N TYR A 17 -5.80 -6.89 -1.13
CA TYR A 17 -5.04 -7.59 -0.11
C TYR A 17 -4.72 -6.68 1.08
N PRO A 18 -5.15 -7.00 2.31
CA PRO A 18 -4.86 -6.17 3.49
C PRO A 18 -3.41 -6.34 3.93
N GLY A 19 -2.58 -5.34 3.66
CA GLY A 19 -1.21 -5.24 4.19
C GLY A 19 -1.14 -4.46 5.50
N VAL A 20 0.07 -4.28 6.02
CA VAL A 20 0.29 -3.54 7.29
C VAL A 20 0.04 -2.04 7.12
N THR A 21 0.38 -1.48 5.97
CA THR A 21 0.35 -0.03 5.72
C THR A 21 -0.72 0.42 4.73
N SER A 22 -1.29 -0.49 3.95
CA SER A 22 -2.36 -0.19 2.99
C SER A 22 -3.09 -1.47 2.58
N VAL A 23 -4.16 -1.31 1.80
CA VAL A 23 -4.77 -2.37 1.02
C VAL A 23 -4.13 -2.34 -0.38
N TYR A 24 -3.78 -3.49 -0.93
CA TYR A 24 -3.02 -3.59 -2.18
C TYR A 24 -3.81 -4.24 -3.31
N THR A 25 -3.72 -3.64 -4.49
CA THR A 25 -4.16 -4.21 -5.77
C THR A 25 -3.06 -3.99 -6.79
N TYR A 26 -2.43 -5.07 -7.25
CA TYR A 26 -1.36 -5.01 -8.25
C TYR A 26 -1.90 -5.21 -9.67
N SER A 27 -1.14 -4.76 -10.66
CA SER A 27 -1.40 -5.06 -12.08
C SER A 27 -0.11 -4.91 -12.88
N PRO A 28 -0.05 -5.40 -14.14
CA PRO A 28 1.12 -5.18 -15.01
C PRO A 28 1.44 -3.69 -15.27
N LYS A 29 0.50 -2.77 -14.99
CA LYS A 29 0.66 -1.32 -15.18
C LYS A 29 0.94 -0.57 -13.88
N ASP A 30 0.69 -1.20 -12.72
CA ASP A 30 0.85 -0.61 -11.40
C ASP A 30 1.39 -1.66 -10.42
N HIS A 31 2.69 -1.55 -10.16
CA HIS A 31 3.41 -2.42 -9.23
C HIS A 31 3.50 -1.81 -7.82
N PHE A 32 2.98 -0.58 -7.62
CA PHE A 32 2.90 0.02 -6.29
C PHE A 32 1.63 -0.47 -5.58
N GLY A 33 0.48 -0.37 -6.26
CA GLY A 33 -0.79 -1.00 -5.89
C GLY A 33 -1.41 -0.57 -4.56
N ALA A 34 -0.75 0.27 -3.77
CA ALA A 34 -1.25 0.76 -2.49
C ALA A 34 -2.45 1.69 -2.73
N GLN A 35 -3.56 1.39 -2.08
CA GLN A 35 -4.75 2.22 -2.17
C GLN A 35 -4.53 3.56 -1.42
N PRO A 36 -5.08 4.69 -1.91
CA PRO A 36 -4.91 6.00 -1.28
C PRO A 36 -5.35 6.06 0.19
N ALA A 37 -6.33 5.22 0.57
CA ALA A 37 -6.82 5.13 1.94
C ALA A 37 -5.76 4.63 2.94
N GLY A 38 -4.65 4.03 2.48
CA GLY A 38 -3.52 3.65 3.33
C GLY A 38 -2.56 4.79 3.66
N VAL A 39 -2.77 6.00 3.12
CA VAL A 39 -1.90 7.15 3.39
C VAL A 39 -2.57 8.08 4.39
N ALA A 40 -1.88 8.36 5.50
CA ALA A 40 -2.30 9.33 6.50
C ALA A 40 -1.27 10.46 6.62
N LEU A 41 -1.76 11.71 6.66
CA LEU A 41 -0.90 12.86 6.93
C LEU A 41 -0.71 13.00 8.44
N LEU A 42 0.55 13.02 8.89
CA LEU A 42 0.93 13.18 10.28
C LEU A 42 1.52 14.56 10.52
N THR A 43 1.42 15.03 11.76
CA THR A 43 2.08 16.23 12.27
C THR A 43 2.74 15.95 13.62
N ILE A 44 3.67 16.81 14.05
CA ILE A 44 4.30 16.71 15.36
C ILE A 44 3.60 17.68 16.32
N LYS A 45 3.08 17.16 17.43
CA LYS A 45 2.57 17.94 18.57
C LYS A 45 3.25 17.44 19.83
N ASP A 46 3.87 18.34 20.58
CA ASP A 46 4.59 18.04 21.83
C ASP A 46 5.62 16.91 21.69
N GLY A 47 6.36 16.91 20.57
CA GLY A 47 7.37 15.89 20.28
C GLY A 47 6.81 14.51 19.87
N LYS A 48 5.50 14.38 19.66
CA LYS A 48 4.83 13.13 19.27
C LYS A 48 4.15 13.24 17.91
N GLN A 49 4.11 12.12 17.18
CA GLN A 49 3.31 12.00 15.96
C GLN A 49 1.82 12.04 16.30
N THR A 50 1.05 12.84 15.58
CA THR A 50 -0.41 12.94 15.69
C THR A 50 -1.01 13.04 14.29
N LEU A 51 -2.24 12.54 14.09
CA LEU A 51 -2.96 12.70 12.83
C LEU A 51 -3.20 14.19 12.54
N TYR A 52 -2.90 14.63 11.31
CA TYR A 52 -3.21 15.97 10.85
C TYR A 52 -4.71 16.09 10.58
N GLN A 53 -5.36 17.13 11.13
CA GLN A 53 -6.82 17.30 11.09
C GLN A 53 -7.29 18.40 10.13
N GLY A 54 -6.41 18.97 9.30
CA GLY A 54 -6.76 20.13 8.47
C GLY A 54 -7.04 21.39 9.30
N LYS A 55 -7.35 22.50 8.63
CA LYS A 55 -8.02 23.67 9.22
C LYS A 55 -9.47 23.65 8.78
#